data_AF-A0A846T2A2-F1
#
_entry.id   AF-A0A846T2A2-F1
#
_cell.length_a   1.000
_cell.length_b   1.000
_cell.length_c   1.000
_cell.angle_alpha   90.00
_cell.angle_beta   90.00
_cell.angle_gamma   90.00
#
_symmetry.space_group_name_H-M   'P 1'
#
loop_
_entity.id
_entity.type
_entity.pdbx_description
1 polymer ?
#
loop_
_entity_poly.entity_id
_entity_poly.type
_entity_poly.pdbx_seq_one_letter_code
_entity_poly.pdbx_strand_id
1 'polypeptide(L)' 'MPMDAVINRFIFLLKGRGVRISPAESLDAMQALAWVTLDERDTVRIVLRSTLIKAVRDLPLFEELFEQFSACPRRASA' A
#
# COMPACT_ATOMS: atom_id res chain seq x y z
N MET A 1 -2.42 16.04 -1.58
CA MET A 1 -1.17 15.28 -1.31
C MET A 1 -0.80 14.58 -2.60
N PRO A 2 0.45 14.65 -3.05
CA PRO A 2 0.88 13.91 -4.23
C PRO A 2 0.87 12.39 -3.89
N MET A 3 0.58 11.54 -4.87
CA MET A 3 0.23 10.13 -4.65
C MET A 3 1.39 9.32 -4.04
N ASP A 4 2.61 9.67 -4.42
CA ASP A 4 3.86 9.16 -3.84
C ASP A 4 3.93 9.38 -2.31
N ALA A 5 3.48 10.54 -1.81
CA ALA A 5 3.46 10.80 -0.37
C ALA A 5 2.46 9.91 0.38
N VAL A 6 1.33 9.60 -0.25
CA VAL A 6 0.29 8.73 0.31
C VAL A 6 0.80 7.30 0.42
N ILE A 7 1.44 6.78 -0.63
CA ILE A 7 2.03 5.44 -0.63
C ILE A 7 3.24 5.35 0.30
N ASN A 8 4.11 6.35 0.33
CA ASN A 8 5.25 6.39 1.24
C ASN A 8 4.80 6.38 2.71
N ARG A 9 3.70 7.07 3.05
CA ARG A 9 3.11 7.00 4.40
C ARG A 9 2.64 5.59 4.76
N PHE A 10 2.02 4.89 3.82
CA PHE A 10 1.60 3.50 4.03
C PHE A 10 2.80 2.56 4.23
N ILE A 11 3.85 2.70 3.40
CA ILE A 11 5.11 1.96 3.55
C ILE A 11 5.75 2.25 4.92
N PHE A 12 5.76 3.51 5.35
CA PHE A 12 6.29 3.90 6.66
C PHE A 12 5.50 3.27 7.82
N LEU A 13 4.16 3.20 7.70
CA LEU A 13 3.30 2.54 8.69
C LEU A 13 3.60 1.04 8.81
N LEU A 14 3.77 0.35 7.68
CA LEU A 14 4.14 -1.07 7.64
C LEU A 14 5.52 -1.29 8.31
N LYS A 15 6.51 -0.46 7.96
CA LYS A 15 7.85 -0.51 8.58
C LYS A 15 7.79 -0.27 10.09
N GLY A 16 7.02 0.73 10.53
CA GLY A 16 6.83 1.06 11.95
C GLY A 16 6.13 -0.04 12.74
N ARG A 17 5.39 -0.93 12.07
CA ARG A 17 4.74 -2.12 12.66
C ARG A 17 5.57 -3.40 12.51
N GLY A 18 6.81 -3.31 12.04
CA GLY A 18 7.76 -4.42 12.00
C GLY A 18 7.88 -5.16 10.66
N VAL A 19 7.14 -4.74 9.62
CA VAL A 19 7.30 -5.32 8.28
C VAL A 19 8.64 -4.87 7.70
N ARG A 20 9.48 -5.83 7.29
CA ARG A 20 10.75 -5.51 6.62
C ARG A 20 10.48 -5.15 5.17
N ILE A 21 10.75 -3.90 4.81
CA ILE A 21 10.63 -3.39 3.45
C ILE A 21 11.94 -2.66 3.10
N SER A 22 12.61 -3.12 2.07
CA SER A 22 13.81 -2.53 1.48
C SER A 22 13.48 -1.31 0.61
N PRO A 23 14.47 -0.45 0.32
CA PRO A 23 14.29 0.63 -0.64
C PRO A 23 13.88 0.14 -2.04
N ALA A 24 14.41 -1.00 -2.49
CA ALA A 24 14.08 -1.60 -3.78
C ALA A 24 12.59 -1.98 -3.87
N GLU A 25 12.05 -2.64 -2.85
CA GLU A 25 10.62 -3.02 -2.80
C GLU A 25 9.70 -1.79 -2.78
N SER A 26 10.15 -0.70 -2.14
CA SER A 26 9.41 0.56 -2.14
C SER A 26 9.38 1.18 -3.53
N LEU A 27 10.49 1.12 -4.27
CA LEU A 27 10.58 1.58 -5.65
C LEU A 27 9.72 0.71 -6.58
N ASP A 28 9.79 -0.61 -6.45
CA ASP A 28 8.98 -1.56 -7.21
C ASP A 28 7.48 -1.30 -7.02
N ALA A 29 7.05 -1.04 -5.77
CA ALA A 29 5.66 -0.70 -5.47
C ALA A 29 5.22 0.59 -6.15
N MET A 30 6.03 1.65 -6.09
CA MET A 30 5.72 2.93 -6.76
C MET A 30 5.66 2.78 -8.28
N GLN A 31 6.61 2.04 -8.86
CA GLN A 31 6.64 1.77 -10.30
C GLN A 31 5.44 0.94 -10.74
N ALA A 32 5.11 -0.13 -10.03
CA ALA A 32 3.96 -0.99 -10.35
C ALA A 32 2.63 -0.23 -10.25
N LEU A 33 2.50 0.67 -9.26
CA LEU A 33 1.31 1.52 -9.11
C LEU A 33 1.13 2.54 -10.25
N ALA A 34 2.20 2.87 -10.99
CA ALA A 34 2.09 3.75 -12.16
C ALA A 34 1.40 3.06 -13.36
N TRP A 35 1.23 1.73 -13.32
CA TRP A 35 0.62 0.94 -14.40
C TRP A 35 -0.82 0.52 -14.13
N VAL A 36 -1.39 0.86 -12.97
CA VAL A 36 -2.74 0.44 -12.58
C VAL A 36 -3.62 1.63 -12.23
N THR A 37 -4.93 1.45 -12.41
CA THR A 37 -5.90 2.47 -12.03
C THR A 37 -6.11 2.44 -10.51
N LEU A 38 -5.98 3.60 -9.86
CA LEU A 38 -5.97 3.73 -8.40
C LEU A 38 -7.39 3.82 -7.78
N ASP A 39 -8.43 3.85 -8.61
CA ASP A 39 -9.84 3.69 -8.23
C ASP A 39 -10.21 2.23 -7.98
N GLU A 40 -9.48 1.29 -8.60
CA GLU A 40 -9.61 -0.15 -8.36
C GLU A 40 -8.87 -0.56 -7.10
N ARG A 41 -9.56 -0.45 -5.96
CA ARG A 41 -9.04 -0.79 -4.63
C ARG A 41 -8.36 -2.16 -4.57
N ASP A 42 -8.99 -3.19 -5.14
CA ASP A 42 -8.45 -4.56 -5.12
C ASP A 42 -7.18 -4.69 -5.96
N THR A 43 -7.11 -4.00 -7.10
CA THR A 43 -5.91 -3.96 -7.94
C THR A 43 -4.75 -3.32 -7.17
N VAL A 44 -4.99 -2.17 -6.51
CA VAL A 44 -3.98 -1.52 -5.65
C VAL A 44 -3.53 -2.44 -4.51
N ARG A 45 -4.47 -3.13 -3.87
CA ARG A 45 -4.19 -4.10 -2.79
C ARG A 45 -3.27 -5.22 -3.27
N ILE A 46 -3.58 -5.83 -4.42
CA ILE A 46 -2.81 -6.92 -5.01
C ILE A 46 -1.40 -6.46 -5.37
N VAL A 47 -1.27 -5.28 -6.00
CA VAL A 47 0.04 -4.70 -6.38
C VAL A 47 0.90 -4.45 -5.16
N LEU A 48 0.37 -3.76 -4.14
CA LEU A 48 1.10 -3.45 -2.91
C LEU A 48 1.48 -4.72 -2.15
N ARG A 49 0.57 -5.69 -2.04
CA ARG A 49 0.86 -6.97 -1.39
C ARG A 49 1.99 -7.71 -2.10
N SER A 50 1.93 -7.80 -3.42
CA SER A 50 2.90 -8.55 -4.23
C SER A 50 4.30 -7.91 -4.19
N THR A 51 4.36 -6.58 -4.15
CA THR A 51 5.62 -5.83 -4.15
C THR A 51 6.24 -5.74 -2.75
N LEU A 52 5.44 -5.55 -1.69
CA LEU A 52 5.95 -5.23 -0.34
C LEU A 52 6.04 -6.41 0.62
N ILE A 53 5.23 -7.47 0.47
CA ILE A 53 5.12 -8.55 1.46
C ILE A 53 5.88 -9.79 1.02
N LYS A 54 6.98 -10.10 1.72
CA LYS A 54 7.85 -11.25 1.42
C LYS A 54 7.80 -12.38 2.45
N ALA A 55 7.06 -12.19 3.55
CA ALA A 55 6.86 -13.23 4.55
C ALA A 55 5.36 -13.39 4.84
N VAL A 56 4.90 -14.65 4.89
CA VAL A 56 3.49 -14.97 5.14
C VAL A 56 3.01 -14.41 6.49
N ARG A 57 3.89 -14.34 7.49
CA ARG A 57 3.59 -13.75 8.80
C ARG A 57 3.24 -12.26 8.75
N ASP A 58 3.68 -11.54 7.73
CA ASP A 58 3.45 -10.09 7.58
C ASP A 58 2.13 -9.82 6.83
N LEU A 59 1.51 -10.85 6.25
CA LEU A 59 0.29 -10.74 5.47
C LEU A 59 -0.92 -10.28 6.30
N PRO A 60 -1.21 -10.84 7.49
CA PRO A 60 -2.37 -10.38 8.28
C PRO A 60 -2.28 -8.90 8.65
N LEU A 61 -1.07 -8.43 9.01
CA LEU A 61 -0.82 -7.04 9.34
C LEU A 61 -0.99 -6.11 8.13
N PHE A 62 -0.54 -6.55 6.95
CA PHE A 62 -0.76 -5.82 5.71
C PHE A 62 -2.24 -5.64 5.41
N GLU A 63 -3.02 -6.73 5.43
CA GLU A 63 -4.45 -6.68 5.10
C GLU A 63 -5.20 -5.77 6.10
N GLU A 64 -4.91 -5.88 7.40
CA GLU A 64 -5.49 -5.00 8.44
C GLU A 64 -5.20 -3.52 8.19
N LEU A 65 -3.93 -3.18 7.90
CA LEU A 65 -3.51 -1.81 7.66
C LEU A 65 -4.05 -1.26 6.34
N PHE A 66 -4.12 -2.09 5.29
CA PHE A 66 -4.66 -1.70 4.01
C PHE A 66 -6.16 -1.39 4.12
N GLU A 67 -6.92 -2.22 4.85
CA GLU A 67 -8.32 -1.97 5.18
C GLU A 67 -8.49 -0.60 5.87
N GLN A 68 -7.71 -0.33 6.92
CA GLN A 68 -7.76 0.97 7.63
C GLN A 68 -7.35 2.15 6.74
N PHE A 69 -6.33 1.96 5.90
CA PHE A 69 -5.80 3.00 5.03
C PHE A 69 -6.79 3.41 3.93
N SER A 70 -7.57 2.45 3.42
CA SER A 70 -8.53 2.65 2.33
C SER A 70 -9.98 2.86 2.78
N ALA A 71 -10.31 2.55 4.05
CA ALA A 71 -11.63 2.78 4.63
C ALA A 71 -11.97 4.27 4.85
N CYS A 72 -11.03 5.20 4.64
CA CYS A 72 -11.35 6.63 4.61
C CYS A 72 -12.17 6.91 3.33
N PRO A 73 -13.49 7.16 3.43
CA PRO A 73 -14.29 7.42 2.26
C PRO A 73 -13.85 8.77 1.69
N ARG A 74 -13.44 8.80 0.42
CA ARG A 74 -13.55 10.04 -0.35
C ARG A 74 -15.04 10.39 -0.30
N ARG A 75 -15.45 11.38 0.52
CA ARG A 75 -16.80 11.94 0.44
C ARG A 75 -16.96 12.34 -1.03
N ALA A 76 -17.73 11.55 -1.77
CA ALA A 76 -18.23 11.95 -3.06
C ALA A 76 -19.06 13.19 -2.76
N SER A 77 -18.58 14.34 -3.22
CA SER A 77 -19.36 15.57 -3.23
C SER A 77 -20.63 15.30 -4.03
N ALA A 78 -21.78 15.42 -3.38
CA ALA A 78 -23.06 15.66 -4.04
C ALA A 78 -23.23 17.16 -4.24
#